data_AF-A0A843S695-F1
#
_entry.id   AF-A0A843S695-F1
#
_cell.length_a   1.000
_cell.length_b   1.000
_cell.length_c   1.000
_cell.angle_alpha   90.00
_cell.angle_beta   90.00
_cell.angle_gamma   90.00
#
_symmetry.space_group_name_H-M   'P 1'
#
loop_
_entity.id
_entity.type
_entity.pdbx_description
1 polymer ?
#
loop_
_entity_poly.entity_id
_entity_poly.type
_entity_poly.pdbx_seq_one_letter_code
_entity_poly.pdbx_strand_id
1 'polypeptide(L)'
;MKIVHVGYFERPEDTLPTFDPGMDVPCPICGDALSARPRTSISVLPDSGARSLFFRAHRSCWRDASRDVQHDIESQVVDLDVARKA
;
A
#
# COMPACT_ATOMS: atom_id res chain seq x y z
N MET A 1 4.89 11.81 -10.01
CA MET A 1 4.65 11.06 -8.76
C MET A 1 3.64 9.98 -9.04
N LYS A 2 3.94 8.72 -8.70
CA LYS A 2 2.96 7.63 -8.69
C LYS A 2 2.19 7.75 -7.37
N ILE A 3 0.86 7.88 -7.43
CA ILE A 3 0.05 8.04 -6.20
C ILE A 3 -0.12 6.65 -5.59
N VAL A 4 0.40 6.45 -4.38
CA VAL A 4 0.20 5.22 -3.62
C VAL A 4 -0.96 5.42 -2.66
N HIS A 5 -2.00 4.61 -2.81
CA HIS A 5 -3.15 4.62 -1.91
C HIS A 5 -2.90 3.63 -0.77
N VAL A 6 -2.76 4.18 0.44
CA VAL A 6 -2.35 3.44 1.65
C VAL A 6 -3.53 3.28 2.60
N GLY A 7 -3.76 2.04 3.02
CA GLY A 7 -4.62 1.69 4.14
C GLY A 7 -3.80 1.42 5.40
N TYR A 8 -4.45 1.45 6.57
CA TYR A 8 -3.77 1.14 7.82
C TYR A 8 -4.72 0.52 8.85
N PHE A 9 -4.10 -0.21 9.77
CA PHE A 9 -4.67 -0.68 11.03
C PHE A 9 -4.04 0.12 12.16
N GLU A 10 -4.87 0.62 13.08
CA GLU A 10 -4.39 1.36 14.24
C GLU A 10 -3.70 0.42 15.23
N ARG A 11 -4.19 -0.82 15.34
CA ARG A 11 -3.64 -1.83 16.26
C ARG A 11 -3.39 -3.18 15.57
N PRO A 12 -2.39 -3.97 16.01
CA PRO A 12 -2.10 -5.29 15.43
C PRO A 12 -3.25 -6.30 15.55
N GLU A 13 -4.07 -6.18 16.60
CA GLU A 13 -5.23 -7.05 16.85
C GLU A 13 -6.48 -6.67 16.05
N ASP A 14 -6.46 -5.55 15.32
CA ASP A 14 -7.59 -5.11 14.53
C ASP A 14 -7.88 -6.10 13.39
N THR A 15 -9.13 -6.57 13.32
CA THR A 15 -9.58 -7.49 12.25
C THR A 15 -10.08 -6.75 11.01
N LEU A 16 -10.37 -5.47 11.13
CA LEU A 16 -10.78 -4.57 10.05
C LEU A 16 -9.84 -3.37 10.00
N PRO A 17 -9.46 -2.90 8.81
CA PRO A 17 -8.60 -1.73 8.69
C PRO A 17 -9.33 -0.49 9.21
N THR A 18 -8.61 0.34 9.97
CA THR A 18 -9.09 1.66 10.41
C THR A 18 -9.34 2.56 9.22
N PHE A 19 -8.50 2.44 8.18
CA PHE A 19 -8.71 3.07 6.90
C PHE A 19 -8.42 2.09 5.77
N ASP A 20 -9.42 1.89 4.90
CA ASP A 20 -9.28 1.15 3.65
C ASP A 20 -9.42 2.13 2.48
N PRO A 21 -8.40 2.27 1.61
CA PRO A 21 -8.50 3.14 0.43
C PRO A 21 -9.50 2.63 -0.61
N GLY A 22 -10.07 1.44 -0.42
CA GLY A 22 -11.06 0.85 -1.30
C GLY A 22 -10.43 0.18 -2.52
N MET A 23 -11.27 -0.01 -3.53
CA MET A 23 -10.99 -0.82 -4.72
C MET A 23 -10.93 0.00 -6.01
N ASP A 24 -11.46 1.23 -5.98
CA ASP A 24 -11.51 2.13 -7.13
C ASP A 24 -10.27 3.03 -7.23
N VAL A 25 -9.20 2.65 -6.54
CA VAL A 25 -7.92 3.32 -6.59
C VAL A 25 -7.01 2.72 -7.67
N PRO A 26 -6.13 3.52 -8.29
CA PRO A 26 -5.18 3.04 -9.28
C PRO A 26 -4.13 2.10 -8.65
N CYS A 27 -3.69 1.12 -9.44
CA CYS A 27 -2.53 0.30 -9.12
C CYS A 27 -1.26 1.16 -9.15
N PRO A 28 -0.40 1.13 -8.12
CA PRO A 28 0.77 1.99 -8.05
C PRO A 28 1.83 1.67 -9.12
N ILE A 29 1.73 0.51 -9.77
CA ILE A 29 2.70 0.07 -10.78
C ILE A 29 2.29 0.51 -12.19
N CYS A 30 1.05 0.22 -12.59
CA CYS A 30 0.56 0.41 -13.96
C CYS A 30 -0.46 1.55 -14.12
N GLY A 31 -1.01 2.10 -13.04
CA GLY A 31 -1.99 3.19 -13.06
C GLY A 31 -3.45 2.77 -13.30
N ASP A 32 -3.71 1.58 -13.85
CA ASP A 32 -5.07 1.07 -14.03
C ASP A 32 -5.79 0.82 -12.70
N ALA A 33 -7.13 0.92 -12.70
CA ALA A 33 -7.96 0.63 -11.52
C ALA A 33 -7.69 -0.78 -10.95
N LEU A 34 -7.60 -0.89 -9.62
CA LEU A 34 -7.38 -2.17 -8.94
C LEU A 34 -8.50 -3.19 -9.17
N SER A 35 -9.73 -2.72 -9.43
CA SER A 35 -10.88 -3.55 -9.77
C SER A 35 -10.74 -4.30 -11.11
N ALA A 36 -9.85 -3.86 -12.01
CA ALA A 36 -9.72 -4.43 -13.35
C ALA A 36 -9.07 -5.82 -13.41
N ARG A 37 -8.28 -6.21 -12.40
CA ARG A 37 -7.49 -7.46 -12.40
C ARG A 37 -7.36 -8.06 -10.99
N PRO A 38 -6.98 -9.35 -10.87
CA PRO A 38 -6.62 -9.94 -9.59
C PRO A 38 -5.56 -9.11 -8.86
N ARG A 39 -5.76 -8.93 -7.55
CA ARG A 39 -4.94 -8.08 -6.70
C ARG A 39 -4.23 -8.86 -5.62
N THR A 40 -3.27 -8.21 -5.01
CA THR A 40 -2.63 -8.64 -3.78
C THR A 40 -2.54 -7.46 -2.83
N SER A 41 -2.68 -7.74 -1.53
CA SER A 41 -2.40 -6.78 -0.47
C SER A 41 -0.96 -7.00 0.00
N ILE A 42 -0.22 -5.93 0.19
CA ILE A 42 1.16 -5.95 0.68
C ILE A 42 1.15 -5.18 1.99
N SER A 43 1.52 -5.85 3.07
CA SER A 43 1.68 -5.23 4.39
C SER A 43 3.06 -4.62 4.50
N VAL A 44 3.14 -3.38 4.98
CA VAL A 44 4.37 -2.64 5.21
C VAL A 44 4.41 -2.26 6.68
N LEU A 45 5.45 -2.71 7.38
CA LEU A 45 5.65 -2.39 8.79
C LEU A 45 6.75 -1.31 8.89
N PRO A 46 6.40 -0.06 9.22
CA PRO A 46 7.39 0.96 9.49
C PRO A 46 8.12 0.71 10.83
N ASP A 47 9.44 0.86 10.85
CA ASP A 47 10.28 0.65 12.05
C ASP A 47 9.89 1.52 13.25
N SER A 48 9.28 2.68 12.99
CA SER A 48 8.89 3.68 14.00
C SER A 48 7.39 3.79 14.25
N GLY A 49 6.56 3.01 13.54
CA GLY A 49 5.11 3.21 13.53
C GLY A 49 4.34 2.31 14.48
N ALA A 50 3.40 2.90 15.21
CA ALA A 50 2.37 2.16 15.95
C ALA A 50 1.35 1.46 15.03
N ARG A 51 1.28 1.88 13.75
CA ARG A 51 0.28 1.42 12.78
C ARG A 51 0.86 0.38 11.83
N SER A 52 0.06 -0.62 11.50
CA SER A 52 0.37 -1.56 10.42
C SER A 52 -0.18 -1.01 9.12
N LEU A 53 0.69 -0.69 8.15
CA LEU A 53 0.31 -0.12 6.87
C LEU A 53 0.10 -1.21 5.83
N PHE A 54 -0.71 -0.93 4.82
CA PHE A 54 -0.80 -1.78 3.64
C PHE A 54 -1.14 -0.98 2.40
N PHE A 55 -0.77 -1.52 1.24
CA PHE A 55 -1.26 -1.05 -0.05
C PHE A 55 -1.68 -2.23 -0.91
N ARG A 56 -2.31 -1.94 -2.04
CA ARG A 56 -2.77 -2.95 -3.00
C ARG A 56 -2.17 -2.69 -4.37
N ALA A 57 -1.82 -3.78 -5.05
CA ALA A 57 -1.38 -3.78 -6.43
C ALA A 57 -2.02 -4.96 -7.18
N HIS A 58 -2.06 -4.91 -8.51
CA HIS A 58 -2.39 -6.10 -9.29
C HIS A 58 -1.36 -7.20 -9.00
N ARG A 59 -1.82 -8.43 -8.84
CA ARG A 59 -0.98 -9.57 -8.46
C ARG A 59 0.15 -9.80 -9.48
N SER A 60 -0.15 -9.69 -10.77
CA SER A 60 0.84 -9.81 -11.83
C SER A 60 1.83 -8.64 -11.80
N CYS A 61 1.34 -7.40 -11.69
CA CYS A 61 2.21 -6.22 -11.62
C CYS A 61 3.21 -6.32 -10.46
N TRP A 62 2.75 -6.71 -9.27
CA TRP A 62 3.63 -6.85 -8.11
C TRP A 62 4.68 -7.95 -8.30
N ARG A 63 4.25 -9.13 -8.77
CA ARG A 63 5.14 -10.27 -9.04
C ARG A 63 6.19 -9.95 -10.09
N ASP A 64 5.81 -9.22 -11.13
CA ASP A 64 6.66 -8.93 -12.29
C ASP A 64 7.50 -7.65 -12.09
N ALA A 65 7.24 -6.87 -11.03
CA ALA A 65 8.03 -5.69 -10.69
C ALA A 65 9.45 -6.06 -10.22
N SER A 66 10.43 -5.24 -10.60
CA SER A 66 11.79 -5.37 -10.07
C SER A 66 11.82 -5.09 -8.56
N ARG A 67 12.88 -5.58 -7.90
CA ARG A 67 13.09 -5.29 -6.47
C ARG A 67 13.19 -3.79 -6.19
N ASP A 68 13.81 -3.03 -7.07
CA ASP A 68 13.92 -1.57 -6.92
C ASP A 68 12.53 -0.92 -6.93
N VAL A 69 11.65 -1.32 -7.86
CA VAL A 69 10.28 -0.79 -7.93
C VAL A 69 9.46 -1.18 -6.70
N GLN A 70 9.61 -2.42 -6.23
CA GLN A 70 8.95 -2.86 -5.00
C GLN A 70 9.40 -2.03 -3.80
N HIS A 71 10.72 -1.86 -3.65
CA HIS A 71 11.31 -1.07 -2.58
C HIS A 71 10.87 0.40 -2.64
N ASP A 72 10.88 1.02 -3.81
CA ASP A 72 10.46 2.42 -4.00
C ASP A 72 9.01 2.64 -3.57
N ILE A 73 8.11 1.68 -3.86
CA ILE A 73 6.71 1.75 -3.45
C ILE A 73 6.58 1.57 -1.94
N GLU A 74 7.25 0.56 -1.36
CA GLU A 74 7.23 0.31 0.09
C GLU A 74 7.78 1.52 0.87
N SER A 75 8.85 2.15 0.39
CA SER A 75 9.40 3.37 1.00
C SER A 75 8.39 4.53 0.96
N GLN A 76 7.73 4.76 -0.18
CA GLN A 76 6.68 5.79 -0.29
C GLN A 76 5.51 5.54 0.67
N VAL A 77 5.16 4.28 0.93
CA VAL A 77 4.10 3.94 1.90
C VAL A 77 4.49 4.37 3.30
N VAL A 78 5.74 4.12 3.71
CA VAL A 78 6.26 4.53 5.02
C VAL A 78 6.30 6.06 5.15
N ASP A 79 6.79 6.76 4.12
CA ASP A 79 6.89 8.22 4.12
C ASP A 79 5.52 8.90 4.26
N LEU A 80 4.47 8.32 3.65
CA LEU A 80 3.10 8.83 3.74
C LEU A 80 2.49 8.73 5.14
N ASP A 81 2.86 7.74 5.96
CA ASP A 81 2.41 7.68 7.36
C ASP A 81 3.07 8.77 8.21
N VAL A 82 4.36 9.02 7.99
CA VAL A 82 5.10 10.09 8.67
C VAL A 82 4.49 11.45 8.34
N ALA A 83 4.19 11.72 7.06
CA ALA A 83 3.59 12.98 6.62
C ALA A 83 2.17 13.21 7.16
N ARG A 84 1.38 12.16 7.44
CA ARG A 84 0.03 12.28 8.02
C ARG A 84 0.03 12.56 9.53
N LYS A 85 1.19 12.45 10.19
CA LYS A 85 1.37 12.74 11.62
C LYS A 85 1.94 14.14 11.91
N ALA A 86 2.44 14.84 10.89
CA ALA A 86 2.97 16.20 10.99
C ALA A 86 1.88 17.25 10.75
#